data_AF-A0A9P1H181-F1
#
_entry.id   AF-A0A9P1H181-F1
#
_cell.length_a   1.000
_cell.length_b   1.000
_cell.length_c   1.000
_cell.angle_alpha   90.00
_cell.angle_beta   90.00
_cell.angle_gamma   90.00
#
_symmetry.space_group_name_H-M   'P 1'
#
loop_
_entity.id
_entity.type
_entity.pdbx_description
1 polymer ?
#
loop_
_entity_poly.entity_id
_entity_poly.type
_entity_poly.pdbx_seq_one_letter_code
_entity_poly.pdbx_strand_id
1 'polypeptide(L)'
;MFLEDERYLHEDLERLEQAIADRIGDDPKHIRDRLNKDHEIAQLLQQIKEQSASLLKLYRDEDSGLTNEIQRIGTGDPFDEFYREVTAIRDHHARYPNEQAENTEVRYRAKRTADGELIPYVIDALFSGEEAFGRFLDLHACHDSYLNLPNVKRLNYIQYLELFDNFAVGAGGIKRDDKLTDQYFKYLGELADYLESFMRRTRPLENVDKVVADFDNEFEAAWEKDEVEGRLKEKAVAEREFRIKRLASAMSTERGDTRINVERKQGMTERERQQELDNLMSMADRTQQAAAPEEAEGDDEGEERIYNPSSFL
;
A
#
# COMPACT_ATOMS: atom_id res chain seq x y z
N MET A 1 23.39 10.85 20.33
CA MET A 1 24.46 10.17 21.11
C MET A 1 24.42 8.76 20.57
N PHE A 2 25.49 8.28 19.95
CA PHE A 2 25.42 7.13 19.04
C PHE A 2 24.81 5.89 19.71
N LEU A 3 25.14 5.62 20.97
CA LEU A 3 24.56 4.48 21.72
C LEU A 3 23.07 4.67 22.03
N GLU A 4 22.62 5.89 22.31
CA GLU A 4 21.19 6.17 22.50
C GLU A 4 20.43 6.14 21.18
N ASP A 5 21.06 6.61 20.10
CA ASP A 5 20.48 6.58 18.76
C ASP A 5 20.30 5.11 18.30
N GLU A 6 21.27 4.23 18.57
CA GLU A 6 21.13 2.78 18.37
C GLU A 6 20.03 2.17 19.24
N ARG A 7 19.99 2.50 20.54
CA ARG A 7 18.96 2.00 21.47
C ARG A 7 17.56 2.41 21.00
N TYR A 8 17.40 3.67 20.60
CA TYR A 8 16.15 4.22 20.09
C TYR A 8 15.71 3.48 18.83
N LEU A 9 16.60 3.27 17.87
CA LEU A 9 16.27 2.57 16.63
C LEU A 9 15.87 1.12 16.86
N HIS A 10 16.54 0.41 17.77
CA HIS A 10 16.13 -0.94 18.17
C HIS A 10 14.76 -0.96 18.84
N GLU A 11 14.51 -0.02 19.75
CA GLU A 11 13.19 0.11 20.38
C GLU A 11 12.12 0.42 19.34
N ASP A 12 12.36 1.36 18.42
CA ASP A 12 11.43 1.73 17.36
C ASP A 12 11.09 0.54 16.45
N LEU A 13 12.09 -0.28 16.09
CA LEU A 13 11.91 -1.52 15.34
C LEU A 13 11.01 -2.51 16.09
N GLU A 14 11.27 -2.76 17.37
CA GLU A 14 10.44 -3.65 18.19
C GLU A 14 8.99 -3.15 18.27
N ARG A 15 8.79 -1.82 18.42
CA ARG A 15 7.43 -1.23 18.44
C ARG A 15 6.72 -1.35 17.09
N LEU A 16 7.43 -1.19 15.98
CA LEU A 16 6.88 -1.40 14.64
C LEU A 16 6.47 -2.87 14.42
N GLU A 17 7.31 -3.82 14.86
CA GLU A 17 7.01 -5.25 14.79
C GLU A 17 5.78 -5.61 15.62
N GLN A 18 5.69 -5.10 16.86
CA GLN A 18 4.51 -5.28 17.70
C GLN A 18 3.25 -4.69 17.04
N ALA A 19 3.35 -3.50 16.45
CA ALA A 19 2.24 -2.84 15.77
C ALA A 19 1.76 -3.61 14.52
N ILE A 20 2.67 -4.31 13.83
CA ILE A 20 2.33 -5.24 12.75
C ILE A 20 1.66 -6.49 13.32
N ALA A 21 2.20 -7.07 14.38
CA ALA A 21 1.62 -8.26 15.03
C ALA A 21 0.18 -8.01 15.50
N ASP A 22 -0.08 -6.86 16.10
CA ASP A 22 -1.42 -6.44 16.54
C ASP A 22 -2.41 -6.34 15.37
N ARG A 23 -1.97 -5.80 14.22
CA ARG A 23 -2.79 -5.70 13.00
C ARG A 23 -3.02 -7.05 12.36
N ILE A 24 -2.00 -7.90 12.26
CA ILE A 24 -2.15 -9.26 11.70
C ILE A 24 -3.15 -10.08 12.53
N GLY A 25 -3.18 -9.87 13.85
CA GLY A 25 -4.15 -10.52 14.73
C GLY A 25 -5.61 -10.13 14.50
N ASP A 26 -5.87 -9.02 13.81
CA ASP A 26 -7.22 -8.60 13.42
C ASP A 26 -7.64 -9.23 12.08
N ASP A 27 -8.83 -9.83 12.04
CA ASP A 27 -9.39 -10.48 10.83
C ASP A 27 -10.73 -9.83 10.43
N PRO A 28 -10.69 -8.63 9.83
CA PRO A 28 -11.91 -7.92 9.47
C PRO A 28 -12.65 -8.63 8.34
N LYS A 29 -13.98 -8.58 8.37
CA LYS A 29 -14.83 -9.30 7.39
C LYS A 29 -14.97 -8.58 6.06
N HIS A 30 -14.97 -7.25 6.07
CA HIS A 30 -15.20 -6.46 4.86
C HIS A 30 -13.90 -6.26 4.08
N ILE A 31 -14.00 -6.28 2.74
CA ILE A 31 -12.85 -6.12 1.84
C ILE A 31 -12.13 -4.78 2.07
N ARG A 32 -12.89 -3.70 2.32
CA ARG A 32 -12.35 -2.36 2.59
C ARG A 32 -11.46 -2.37 3.83
N ASP A 33 -11.96 -2.91 4.94
CA ASP A 33 -11.23 -2.98 6.21
C ASP A 33 -9.99 -3.88 6.09
N ARG A 34 -10.11 -5.06 5.44
CA ARG A 34 -8.96 -5.96 5.18
C ARG A 34 -7.88 -5.26 4.37
N LEU A 35 -8.28 -4.59 3.30
CA LEU A 35 -7.32 -3.91 2.44
C LEU A 35 -6.68 -2.71 3.15
N ASN A 36 -7.44 -1.94 3.94
CA ASN A 36 -6.87 -0.85 4.73
C ASN A 36 -5.82 -1.38 5.72
N LYS A 37 -6.14 -2.46 6.43
CA LYS A 37 -5.21 -3.15 7.34
C LYS A 37 -3.92 -3.57 6.61
N ASP A 38 -4.03 -4.17 5.43
CA ASP A 38 -2.87 -4.60 4.65
C ASP A 38 -2.00 -3.40 4.20
N HIS A 39 -2.61 -2.27 3.84
CA HIS A 39 -1.89 -1.02 3.55
C HIS A 39 -1.21 -0.43 4.78
N GLU A 40 -1.84 -0.46 5.94
CA GLU A 40 -1.20 -0.03 7.19
C GLU A 40 0.02 -0.89 7.52
N ILE A 41 -0.10 -2.22 7.39
CA ILE A 41 1.02 -3.13 7.59
C ILE A 41 2.15 -2.82 6.58
N ALA A 42 1.82 -2.57 5.31
CA ALA A 42 2.82 -2.23 4.30
C ALA A 42 3.57 -0.93 4.64
N GLN A 43 2.88 0.09 5.18
CA GLN A 43 3.53 1.32 5.65
C GLN A 43 4.47 1.06 6.83
N LEU A 44 4.07 0.23 7.80
CA LEU A 44 4.92 -0.14 8.92
C LEU A 44 6.15 -0.93 8.47
N LEU A 45 6.00 -1.86 7.52
CA LEU A 45 7.12 -2.60 6.93
C LEU A 45 8.11 -1.67 6.20
N GLN A 46 7.60 -0.65 5.51
CA GLN A 46 8.45 0.36 4.88
C GLN A 46 9.24 1.16 5.93
N GLN A 47 8.60 1.52 7.05
CA GLN A 47 9.30 2.17 8.18
C GLN A 47 10.37 1.24 8.78
N ILE A 48 10.08 -0.04 9.01
CA ILE A 48 11.08 -1.03 9.48
C ILE A 48 12.29 -1.04 8.55
N LYS A 49 12.08 -1.03 7.24
CA LYS A 49 13.16 -1.03 6.24
C LYS A 49 14.02 0.24 6.34
N GLU A 50 13.39 1.40 6.49
CA GLU A 50 14.08 2.69 6.63
C GLU A 50 14.88 2.79 7.94
N GLN A 51 14.30 2.35 9.06
CA GLN A 51 14.98 2.32 10.35
C GLN A 51 16.12 1.31 10.37
N SER A 52 15.91 0.11 9.83
CA SER A 52 16.96 -0.90 9.68
C SER A 52 18.13 -0.40 8.84
N ALA A 53 17.85 0.31 7.73
CA ALA A 53 18.89 0.89 6.90
C ALA A 53 19.68 1.99 7.63
N SER A 54 19.01 2.78 8.48
CA SER A 54 19.65 3.80 9.30
C SER A 54 20.52 3.18 10.40
N LEU A 55 20.00 2.16 11.08
CA LEU A 55 20.73 1.39 12.10
C LEU A 55 21.98 0.70 11.51
N LEU A 56 21.86 0.11 10.32
CA LEU A 56 23.01 -0.47 9.62
C LEU A 56 24.09 0.57 9.28
N LYS A 57 23.71 1.82 8.99
CA LYS A 57 24.69 2.90 8.76
C LYS A 57 25.43 3.25 10.04
N LEU A 58 24.73 3.30 11.19
CA LEU A 58 25.36 3.52 12.49
C LEU A 58 26.36 2.40 12.81
N TYR A 59 25.97 1.13 12.60
CA TYR A 59 26.85 -0.01 12.83
C TYR A 59 28.06 -0.08 11.91
N ARG A 60 27.99 0.48 10.70
CA ARG A 60 29.16 0.57 9.82
C ARG A 60 30.21 1.54 10.36
N ASP A 61 29.78 2.50 11.18
CA ASP A 61 30.64 3.47 11.86
C ASP A 61 31.67 4.13 10.93
N GLU A 62 31.24 4.56 9.74
CA GLU A 62 32.13 5.10 8.70
C GLU A 62 32.94 6.32 9.19
N ASP A 63 32.33 7.14 10.06
CA ASP A 63 32.95 8.33 10.67
C ASP A 63 33.66 8.04 12.00
N SER A 64 33.71 6.76 12.43
CA SER A 64 34.25 6.32 13.73
C SER A 64 33.58 7.02 14.94
N GLY A 65 32.37 7.55 14.77
CA GLY A 65 31.64 8.29 15.80
C GLY A 65 31.26 7.40 16.98
N LEU A 66 30.77 6.19 16.70
CA LEU A 66 30.44 5.20 17.73
C LEU A 66 31.72 4.73 18.44
N THR A 67 32.77 4.41 17.68
CA THR A 67 34.08 4.03 18.23
C THR A 67 34.63 5.13 19.15
N ASN A 68 34.55 6.39 18.73
CA ASN A 68 35.02 7.53 19.52
C ASN A 68 34.19 7.72 20.80
N GLU A 69 32.88 7.54 20.74
CA GLU A 69 32.00 7.59 21.92
C GLU A 69 32.34 6.48 22.92
N ILE A 70 32.50 5.24 22.45
CA ILE A 70 32.90 4.10 23.28
C ILE A 70 34.27 4.35 23.92
N GLN A 71 35.24 4.86 23.16
CA GLN A 71 36.56 5.21 23.70
C GLN A 71 36.46 6.31 24.74
N ARG A 72 35.65 7.35 24.51
CA ARG A 72 35.46 8.45 25.45
C ARG A 72 34.91 7.96 26.80
N ILE A 73 33.94 7.04 26.75
CA ILE A 73 33.38 6.40 27.95
C ILE A 73 34.42 5.47 28.62
N GLY A 74 35.19 4.72 27.83
CA GLY A 74 36.07 3.65 28.33
C GLY A 74 37.48 4.07 28.77
N THR A 75 37.98 5.24 28.35
CA THR A 75 39.40 5.64 28.58
C THR A 75 39.61 6.69 29.67
N GLY A 76 38.53 7.33 30.17
CA GLY A 76 38.56 8.32 31.25
C GLY A 76 37.95 7.83 32.57
N ASP A 77 37.62 8.75 33.49
CA ASP A 77 36.72 8.45 34.60
C ASP A 77 35.27 8.36 34.05
N PRO A 78 34.63 7.18 34.06
CA PRO A 78 33.29 7.02 33.52
C PRO A 78 32.24 7.90 34.23
N PHE A 79 32.47 8.24 35.50
CA PHE A 79 31.54 9.07 36.25
C PHE A 79 31.57 10.53 35.79
N ASP A 80 32.72 11.05 35.38
CA ASP A 80 32.83 12.44 34.89
C ASP A 80 32.08 12.62 33.57
N GLU A 81 32.15 11.65 32.66
CA GLU A 81 31.36 11.65 31.42
C GLU A 81 29.86 11.56 31.73
N PHE A 82 29.47 10.63 32.61
CA PHE A 82 28.09 10.47 33.04
C PHE A 82 27.50 11.75 33.63
N TYR A 83 28.20 12.42 34.56
CA TYR A 83 27.72 13.66 35.17
C TYR A 83 27.63 14.81 34.17
N ARG A 84 28.52 14.84 33.17
CA ARG A 84 28.44 15.82 32.07
C ARG A 84 27.16 15.64 31.27
N GLU A 85 26.85 14.41 30.87
CA GLU A 85 25.62 14.08 30.14
C GLU A 85 24.36 14.38 30.98
N VAL A 86 24.36 13.99 32.26
CA VAL A 86 23.25 14.32 33.18
C VAL A 86 23.04 15.82 33.29
N THR A 87 24.12 16.61 33.36
CA THR A 87 24.03 18.08 33.41
C THR A 87 23.44 18.63 32.11
N ALA A 88 23.89 18.15 30.95
CA ALA A 88 23.37 18.56 29.66
C ALA A 88 21.87 18.25 29.48
N ILE A 89 21.43 17.06 29.91
CA ILE A 89 20.01 16.65 29.89
C ILE A 89 19.18 17.55 30.80
N ARG A 90 19.66 17.84 32.02
CA ARG A 90 18.96 18.76 32.95
C ARG A 90 18.84 20.17 32.39
N ASP A 91 19.90 20.68 31.76
CA ASP A 91 19.90 21.98 31.10
C ASP A 91 18.96 22.01 29.88
N HIS A 92 18.78 20.89 29.18
CA HIS A 92 17.80 20.76 28.11
C HIS A 92 16.37 20.86 28.66
N HIS A 93 16.02 20.03 29.64
CA HIS A 93 14.69 20.05 30.26
C HIS A 93 14.35 21.38 30.94
N ALA A 94 15.35 22.07 31.51
CA ALA A 94 15.15 23.41 32.05
C ALA A 94 14.79 24.45 30.96
N ARG A 95 15.32 24.29 29.74
CA ARG A 95 15.01 25.14 28.58
C ARG A 95 13.69 24.76 27.91
N TYR A 96 13.32 23.48 27.93
CA TYR A 96 12.12 22.94 27.28
C TYR A 96 11.22 22.18 28.27
N PRO A 97 10.65 22.85 29.29
CA PRO A 97 9.89 22.19 30.35
C PRO A 97 8.57 21.56 29.91
N ASN A 98 8.04 21.95 28.74
CA ASN A 98 6.80 21.42 28.17
C ASN A 98 7.06 20.37 27.06
N GLU A 99 8.31 20.02 26.81
CA GLU A 99 8.65 18.95 25.87
C GLU A 99 8.17 17.62 26.46
N GLN A 100 7.25 16.97 25.75
CA GLN A 100 6.76 15.66 26.15
C GLN A 100 7.82 14.61 25.82
N ALA A 101 8.01 13.66 26.73
CA ALA A 101 8.83 12.49 26.46
C ALA A 101 8.25 11.74 25.25
N GLU A 102 9.10 11.41 24.27
CA GLU A 102 8.68 10.57 23.16
C GLU A 102 8.29 9.19 23.69
N ASN A 103 7.05 8.78 23.41
CA ASN A 103 6.58 7.44 23.72
C ASN A 103 6.39 6.67 22.42
N THR A 104 7.39 5.88 22.07
CA THR A 104 7.42 5.03 20.88
C THR A 104 6.30 3.98 20.89
N GLU A 105 5.84 3.53 22.06
CA GLU A 105 4.72 2.61 22.20
C GLU A 105 3.40 3.22 21.72
N VAL A 106 3.15 4.48 22.06
CA VAL A 106 1.92 5.18 21.68
C VAL A 106 1.92 5.51 20.19
N ARG A 107 3.10 5.68 19.59
CA ARG A 107 3.27 6.14 18.20
C ARG A 107 2.64 5.22 17.16
N TYR A 108 2.79 3.90 17.33
CA TYR A 108 2.31 2.90 16.35
C TYR A 108 1.09 2.11 16.80
N ARG A 109 0.64 2.34 18.03
CA ARG A 109 -0.58 1.73 18.57
C ARG A 109 -1.74 2.01 17.63
N ALA A 110 -2.46 0.95 17.25
CA ALA A 110 -3.67 1.10 16.45
C ALA A 110 -4.62 2.04 17.20
N LYS A 111 -4.96 3.17 16.56
CA LYS A 111 -5.94 4.11 17.11
C LYS A 111 -7.30 3.42 17.06
N ARG A 112 -7.69 2.82 18.18
CA ARG A 112 -9.08 2.41 18.37
C ARG A 112 -9.87 3.68 18.65
N THR A 113 -10.92 3.91 17.86
CA THR A 113 -11.80 5.06 17.98
C THR A 113 -12.38 5.11 19.39
N ALA A 114 -11.83 5.96 20.25
CA ALA A 114 -12.31 6.13 21.61
C ALA A 114 -13.64 6.91 21.65
N ASP A 115 -13.93 7.74 20.64
CA ASP A 115 -15.04 8.72 20.70
C ASP A 115 -15.72 8.97 19.35
N GLY A 116 -16.02 7.92 18.56
CA GLY A 116 -16.86 8.05 17.36
C GLY A 116 -16.30 8.93 16.22
N GLU A 117 -15.06 9.43 16.34
CA GLU A 117 -14.37 10.12 15.24
C GLU A 117 -13.95 9.10 14.18
N LEU A 118 -14.52 9.27 12.99
CA LEU A 118 -14.17 8.50 11.80
C LEU A 118 -12.75 8.84 11.37
N ILE A 119 -11.82 7.90 11.53
CA ILE A 119 -10.49 8.00 10.93
C ILE A 119 -10.64 7.62 9.44
N PRO A 120 -10.38 8.54 8.50
CA PRO A 120 -10.42 8.21 7.08
C PRO A 120 -9.43 7.09 6.78
N TYR A 121 -9.85 6.08 6.01
CA TYR A 121 -8.96 5.02 5.60
C TYR A 121 -7.98 5.51 4.55
N VAL A 122 -6.74 5.00 4.61
CA VAL A 122 -5.70 5.31 3.63
C VAL A 122 -6.15 4.96 2.21
N ILE A 123 -6.94 3.90 2.08
CA ILE A 123 -7.38 3.35 0.80
C ILE A 123 -8.50 4.16 0.13
N ASP A 124 -9.16 5.09 0.84
CA ASP A 124 -10.29 5.84 0.30
C ASP A 124 -9.89 6.78 -0.85
N ALA A 125 -8.64 7.24 -0.83
CA ALA A 125 -8.06 8.03 -1.92
C ALA A 125 -7.35 7.17 -2.98
N LEU A 126 -7.16 5.87 -2.73
CA LEU A 126 -6.38 5.01 -3.60
C LEU A 126 -7.19 4.43 -4.76
N PHE A 127 -8.51 4.27 -4.63
CA PHE A 127 -9.34 3.59 -5.62
C PHE A 127 -10.41 4.50 -6.22
N SER A 128 -10.73 4.27 -7.49
CA SER A 128 -11.93 4.84 -8.08
C SER A 128 -13.18 4.16 -7.50
N GLY A 129 -14.33 4.84 -7.58
CA GLY A 129 -15.61 4.25 -7.18
C GLY A 129 -15.97 3.00 -8.00
N GLU A 130 -15.51 2.92 -9.25
CA GLU A 130 -15.76 1.76 -10.13
C GLU A 130 -14.86 0.57 -9.76
N GLU A 131 -13.67 0.79 -9.20
CA GLU A 131 -12.77 -0.27 -8.75
C GLU A 131 -13.25 -0.96 -7.47
N ALA A 132 -14.13 -0.31 -6.69
CA ALA A 132 -14.74 -0.83 -5.47
C ALA A 132 -13.73 -1.48 -4.51
N PHE A 133 -12.66 -0.73 -4.18
CA PHE A 133 -11.55 -1.18 -3.31
C PHE A 133 -10.88 -2.47 -3.80
N GLY A 134 -10.61 -2.55 -5.10
CA GLY A 134 -9.88 -3.66 -5.70
C GLY A 134 -10.74 -4.84 -6.15
N ARG A 135 -12.07 -4.74 -6.03
CA ARG A 135 -12.99 -5.80 -6.49
C ARG A 135 -13.10 -5.86 -8.02
N PHE A 136 -13.03 -4.71 -8.67
CA PHE A 136 -13.20 -4.59 -10.11
C PHE A 136 -12.07 -3.78 -10.73
N LEU A 137 -11.81 -4.02 -12.02
CA LEU A 137 -10.92 -3.23 -12.85
C LEU A 137 -11.73 -2.12 -13.53
N ASP A 138 -11.27 -0.88 -13.44
CA ASP A 138 -11.78 0.23 -14.22
C ASP A 138 -10.95 0.43 -15.49
N LEU A 139 -11.34 -0.28 -16.56
CA LEU A 139 -10.65 -0.25 -17.85
C LEU A 139 -11.30 0.72 -18.86
N HIS A 140 -12.19 1.61 -18.45
CA HIS A 140 -12.86 2.55 -19.38
C HIS A 140 -11.87 3.47 -20.07
N ALA A 141 -10.92 4.06 -19.33
CA ALA A 141 -9.89 4.92 -19.92
C ALA A 141 -9.01 4.16 -20.93
N CYS A 142 -8.68 2.89 -20.64
CA CYS A 142 -7.94 2.04 -21.57
C CYS A 142 -8.78 1.70 -22.80
N HIS A 143 -10.09 1.47 -22.64
CA HIS A 143 -11.00 1.21 -23.75
C HIS A 143 -11.14 2.42 -24.68
N ASP A 144 -11.24 3.63 -24.12
CA ASP A 144 -11.23 4.88 -24.91
C ASP A 144 -9.92 5.05 -25.68
N SER A 145 -8.78 4.76 -25.03
CA SER A 145 -7.47 4.76 -25.68
C SER A 145 -7.39 3.73 -26.82
N TYR A 146 -7.93 2.53 -26.61
CA TYR A 146 -8.04 1.49 -27.64
C TYR A 146 -8.89 1.93 -28.84
N LEU A 147 -10.04 2.57 -28.60
CA LEU A 147 -10.95 3.03 -29.65
C LEU A 147 -10.35 4.14 -30.53
N ASN A 148 -9.33 4.84 -30.03
CA ASN A 148 -8.61 5.89 -30.76
C ASN A 148 -7.48 5.34 -31.65
N LEU A 149 -7.14 4.06 -31.53
CA LEU A 149 -6.12 3.43 -32.38
C LEU A 149 -6.61 3.33 -33.84
N PRO A 150 -5.71 3.43 -34.83
CA PRO A 150 -6.07 3.30 -36.23
C PRO A 150 -6.40 1.85 -36.56
N ASN A 151 -7.36 1.65 -37.47
CA ASN A 151 -7.72 0.34 -38.04
C ASN A 151 -8.18 -0.74 -37.03
N VAL A 152 -8.46 -0.39 -35.77
CA VAL A 152 -9.01 -1.33 -34.80
C VAL A 152 -10.44 -1.74 -35.13
N LYS A 153 -10.79 -2.96 -34.77
CA LYS A 153 -12.19 -3.37 -34.67
C LYS A 153 -12.82 -2.58 -33.52
N ARG A 154 -13.90 -1.85 -33.80
CA ARG A 154 -14.65 -1.17 -32.74
C ARG A 154 -15.37 -2.20 -31.86
N LEU A 155 -14.80 -2.49 -30.71
CA LEU A 155 -15.38 -3.36 -29.68
C LEU A 155 -16.22 -2.52 -28.72
N ASN A 156 -17.38 -3.03 -28.30
CA ASN A 156 -18.05 -2.47 -27.13
C ASN A 156 -17.27 -2.81 -25.84
N TYR A 157 -17.62 -2.20 -24.71
CA TYR A 157 -16.83 -2.34 -23.49
C TYR A 157 -16.72 -3.81 -23.01
N ILE A 158 -17.81 -4.59 -23.05
CA ILE A 158 -17.78 -6.01 -22.66
C ILE A 158 -16.85 -6.82 -23.59
N GLN A 159 -16.97 -6.61 -24.91
CA GLN A 159 -16.11 -7.27 -25.89
C GLN A 159 -14.64 -6.88 -25.70
N TYR A 160 -14.36 -5.64 -25.30
CA TYR A 160 -13.03 -5.20 -24.95
C TYR A 160 -12.51 -5.92 -23.69
N LEU A 161 -13.31 -6.03 -22.63
CA LEU A 161 -12.95 -6.77 -21.41
C LEU A 161 -12.64 -8.26 -21.67
N GLU A 162 -13.25 -8.85 -22.70
CA GLU A 162 -12.96 -10.23 -23.13
C GLU A 162 -11.67 -10.38 -23.94
N LEU A 163 -11.18 -9.31 -24.57
CA LEU A 163 -10.15 -9.37 -25.62
C LEU A 163 -8.91 -8.50 -25.34
N PHE A 164 -8.90 -7.65 -24.31
CA PHE A 164 -7.83 -6.66 -24.09
C PHE A 164 -6.44 -7.29 -23.85
N ASP A 165 -6.38 -8.52 -23.35
CA ASP A 165 -5.15 -9.31 -23.13
C ASP A 165 -4.85 -10.29 -24.28
N ASN A 166 -5.73 -10.35 -25.30
CA ASN A 166 -5.55 -11.20 -26.46
C ASN A 166 -4.81 -10.48 -27.58
N PHE A 167 -3.50 -10.71 -27.62
CA PHE A 167 -2.60 -10.11 -28.63
C PHE A 167 -2.29 -11.02 -29.83
N ALA A 168 -3.04 -12.10 -30.04
CA ALA A 168 -2.84 -12.99 -31.20
C ALA A 168 -2.98 -12.23 -32.52
N VAL A 169 -2.36 -12.74 -33.59
CA VAL A 169 -2.40 -12.10 -34.92
C VAL A 169 -3.85 -11.93 -35.39
N GLY A 170 -4.25 -10.69 -35.67
CA GLY A 170 -5.62 -10.35 -36.10
C GLY A 170 -6.64 -10.18 -34.97
N ALA A 171 -6.28 -10.45 -33.71
CA ALA A 171 -7.11 -10.10 -32.56
C ALA A 171 -7.34 -8.59 -32.51
N GLY A 172 -8.56 -8.18 -32.18
CA GLY A 172 -8.95 -6.76 -32.16
C GLY A 172 -8.86 -6.03 -33.50
N GLY A 173 -8.61 -6.74 -34.63
CA GLY A 173 -8.44 -6.12 -35.95
C GLY A 173 -7.09 -5.43 -36.18
N ILE A 174 -6.16 -5.50 -35.22
CA ILE A 174 -4.86 -4.80 -35.29
C ILE A 174 -3.89 -5.60 -36.17
N LYS A 175 -3.38 -4.96 -37.23
CA LYS A 175 -2.36 -5.58 -38.09
C LYS A 175 -0.98 -5.40 -37.48
N ARG A 176 -0.04 -6.22 -37.93
CA ARG A 176 1.36 -6.21 -37.49
C ARG A 176 2.01 -4.82 -37.59
N ASP A 177 1.78 -4.11 -38.69
CA ASP A 177 2.36 -2.77 -38.89
C ASP A 177 1.72 -1.72 -37.97
N ASP A 178 0.43 -1.86 -37.64
CA ASP A 178 -0.27 -0.96 -36.71
C ASP A 178 0.27 -1.13 -35.27
N LYS A 179 0.74 -2.34 -34.90
CA LYS A 179 1.39 -2.60 -33.60
C LYS A 179 2.74 -1.90 -33.42
N LEU A 180 3.36 -1.44 -34.50
CA LEU A 180 4.65 -0.74 -34.47
C LEU A 180 4.50 0.79 -34.40
N THR A 181 3.28 1.28 -34.21
CA THR A 181 2.99 2.71 -34.13
C THR A 181 3.11 3.23 -32.70
N ASP A 182 3.55 4.48 -32.55
CA ASP A 182 3.68 5.15 -31.24
C ASP A 182 2.34 5.18 -30.48
N GLN A 183 1.21 5.28 -31.18
CA GLN A 183 -0.12 5.25 -30.57
C GLN A 183 -0.42 3.91 -29.91
N TYR A 184 -0.06 2.80 -30.56
CA TYR A 184 -0.23 1.47 -29.98
C TYR A 184 0.72 1.25 -28.79
N PHE A 185 1.98 1.69 -28.89
CA PHE A 185 2.90 1.66 -27.77
C PHE A 185 2.39 2.46 -26.56
N LYS A 186 1.81 3.64 -26.80
CA LYS A 186 1.20 4.46 -25.75
C LYS A 186 0.03 3.73 -25.09
N TYR A 187 -0.90 3.19 -25.88
CA TYR A 187 -2.02 2.40 -25.36
C TYR A 187 -1.56 1.21 -24.52
N LEU A 188 -0.58 0.42 -25.01
CA LEU A 188 -0.04 -0.70 -24.25
C LEU A 188 0.64 -0.25 -22.96
N GLY A 189 1.36 0.88 -22.98
CA GLY A 189 1.95 1.48 -21.80
C GLY A 189 0.88 1.83 -20.76
N GLU A 190 -0.14 2.60 -21.16
CA GLU A 190 -1.25 2.98 -20.28
C GLU A 190 -1.97 1.77 -19.66
N LEU A 191 -2.21 0.73 -20.46
CA LEU A 191 -2.84 -0.50 -20.00
C LEU A 191 -1.94 -1.28 -19.02
N ALA A 192 -0.66 -1.44 -19.33
CA ALA A 192 0.29 -2.12 -18.45
C ALA A 192 0.46 -1.36 -17.12
N ASP A 193 0.64 -0.05 -17.18
CA ASP A 193 0.81 0.83 -16.02
C ASP A 193 -0.43 0.78 -15.11
N TYR A 194 -1.63 0.80 -15.70
CA TYR A 194 -2.87 0.66 -14.94
C TYR A 194 -2.95 -0.71 -14.23
N LEU A 195 -2.72 -1.81 -14.96
CA LEU A 195 -2.83 -3.16 -14.40
C LEU A 195 -1.78 -3.41 -13.30
N GLU A 196 -0.55 -2.93 -13.49
CA GLU A 196 0.50 -3.02 -12.48
C GLU A 196 0.17 -2.17 -11.25
N SER A 197 -0.25 -0.92 -11.44
CA SER A 197 -0.69 -0.03 -10.36
C SER A 197 -1.86 -0.61 -9.57
N PHE A 198 -2.84 -1.19 -10.26
CA PHE A 198 -3.97 -1.88 -9.63
C PHE A 198 -3.49 -3.06 -8.78
N MET A 199 -2.60 -3.92 -9.30
CA MET A 199 -2.02 -5.04 -8.53
C MET A 199 -1.29 -4.57 -7.27
N ARG A 200 -0.48 -3.50 -7.36
CA ARG A 200 0.22 -2.92 -6.21
C ARG A 200 -0.76 -2.38 -5.16
N ARG A 201 -1.84 -1.73 -5.60
CA ARG A 201 -2.86 -1.19 -4.70
C ARG A 201 -3.70 -2.30 -4.05
N THR A 202 -3.95 -3.42 -4.72
CA THR A 202 -4.75 -4.54 -4.17
C THR A 202 -3.94 -5.54 -3.36
N ARG A 203 -2.61 -5.58 -3.54
CA ARG A 203 -1.71 -6.52 -2.88
C ARG A 203 -0.49 -5.81 -2.28
N PRO A 204 -0.67 -4.87 -1.33
CA PRO A 204 0.42 -4.05 -0.80
C PRO A 204 1.47 -4.85 0.00
N LEU A 205 1.15 -6.07 0.45
CA LEU A 205 2.05 -6.98 1.16
C LEU A 205 2.80 -7.95 0.23
N GLU A 206 2.47 -7.96 -1.07
CA GLU A 206 3.18 -8.77 -2.06
C GLU A 206 4.37 -8.00 -2.64
N ASN A 207 5.48 -8.68 -2.88
CA ASN A 207 6.62 -8.08 -3.57
C ASN A 207 6.35 -8.01 -5.08
N VAL A 208 5.53 -7.04 -5.49
CA VAL A 208 5.12 -6.87 -6.90
C VAL A 208 6.32 -6.59 -7.81
N ASP A 209 7.38 -5.94 -7.32
CA ASP A 209 8.60 -5.72 -8.10
C ASP A 209 9.22 -7.06 -8.51
N LYS A 210 9.28 -8.02 -7.59
CA LYS A 210 9.75 -9.37 -7.88
C LYS A 210 8.82 -10.09 -8.86
N VAL A 211 7.51 -9.99 -8.67
CA VAL A 211 6.52 -10.64 -9.56
C VAL A 211 6.67 -10.11 -11.00
N VAL A 212 6.79 -8.80 -11.18
CA VAL A 212 7.01 -8.17 -12.49
C VAL A 212 8.35 -8.59 -13.08
N ALA A 213 9.42 -8.61 -12.28
CA ALA A 213 10.72 -9.08 -12.73
C ALA A 213 10.70 -10.56 -13.13
N ASP A 214 9.95 -11.41 -12.43
CA ASP A 214 9.77 -12.81 -12.79
C ASP A 214 9.04 -12.94 -14.14
N PHE A 215 8.07 -12.08 -14.44
CA PHE A 215 7.44 -12.04 -15.77
C PHE A 215 8.42 -11.64 -16.88
N ASP A 216 9.30 -10.67 -16.61
CA ASP A 216 10.33 -10.25 -17.58
C ASP A 216 11.34 -11.37 -17.83
N ASN A 217 11.77 -12.06 -16.77
CA ASN A 217 12.66 -13.22 -16.86
C ASN A 217 12.01 -14.37 -17.66
N GLU A 218 10.72 -14.63 -17.43
CA GLU A 218 9.97 -15.61 -18.21
C GLU A 218 9.89 -15.22 -19.69
N PHE A 219 9.65 -13.94 -19.99
CA PHE A 219 9.62 -13.44 -21.36
C PHE A 219 10.97 -13.63 -22.04
N GLU A 220 12.07 -13.21 -21.41
CA GLU A 220 13.42 -13.36 -21.97
C GLU A 220 13.75 -14.84 -22.23
N ALA A 221 13.43 -15.72 -21.28
CA ALA A 221 13.65 -17.15 -21.46
C ALA A 221 12.81 -17.76 -22.60
N ALA A 222 11.58 -17.30 -22.80
CA ALA A 222 10.73 -17.73 -23.91
C ALA A 222 11.18 -17.12 -25.26
N TRP A 223 11.68 -15.88 -25.23
CA TRP A 223 12.22 -15.18 -26.39
C TRP A 223 13.51 -15.86 -26.90
N GLU A 224 14.42 -16.24 -26.01
CA GLU A 224 15.65 -16.96 -26.35
C GLU A 224 15.39 -18.35 -26.96
N LYS A 225 14.25 -18.97 -26.65
CA LYS A 225 13.83 -20.28 -27.17
C LYS A 225 13.01 -20.20 -28.46
N ASP A 226 12.81 -19.01 -29.02
CA ASP A 226 11.91 -18.76 -30.16
C ASP A 226 10.45 -19.22 -29.90
N GLU A 227 10.01 -19.26 -28.63
CA GLU A 227 8.63 -19.64 -28.24
C GLU A 227 7.65 -18.46 -28.35
N VAL A 228 8.16 -17.23 -28.48
CA VAL A 228 7.37 -16.01 -28.66
C VAL A 228 7.43 -15.55 -30.12
N GLU A 229 6.27 -15.37 -30.75
CA GLU A 229 6.21 -14.84 -32.10
C GLU A 229 6.60 -13.35 -32.14
N GLY A 230 7.71 -13.04 -32.83
CA GLY A 230 8.12 -11.64 -33.06
C GLY A 230 9.47 -11.54 -33.75
N ARG A 231 9.69 -10.48 -34.53
CA ARG A 231 11.03 -10.11 -35.01
C ARG A 231 11.73 -9.23 -33.97
N LEU A 232 13.06 -9.09 -34.05
CA LEU A 232 13.83 -8.19 -33.16
C LEU A 232 13.25 -6.78 -33.04
N LYS A 233 12.71 -6.21 -34.13
CA LYS A 233 12.08 -4.88 -34.14
C LYS A 233 10.76 -4.81 -33.34
N GLU A 234 10.16 -5.95 -33.06
CA GLU A 234 8.90 -6.10 -32.33
C GLU A 234 9.12 -6.56 -30.88
N LYS A 235 10.36 -6.84 -30.46
CA LYS A 235 10.66 -7.37 -29.13
C LYS A 235 10.02 -6.51 -28.02
N ALA A 236 10.20 -5.18 -28.10
CA ALA A 236 9.64 -4.26 -27.11
C ALA A 236 8.10 -4.21 -27.08
N VAL A 237 7.43 -4.50 -28.21
CA VAL A 237 5.96 -4.65 -28.23
C VAL A 237 5.58 -5.98 -27.59
N ALA A 238 6.24 -7.06 -28.03
CA ALA A 238 5.98 -8.41 -27.56
C ALA A 238 6.18 -8.55 -26.05
N GLU A 239 7.21 -7.90 -25.50
CA GLU A 239 7.50 -7.83 -24.06
C GLU A 239 6.34 -7.18 -23.28
N ARG A 240 5.86 -6.01 -23.73
CA ARG A 240 4.72 -5.34 -23.09
C ARG A 240 3.43 -6.14 -23.20
N GLU A 241 3.16 -6.72 -24.38
CA GLU A 241 2.00 -7.60 -24.59
C GLU A 241 2.08 -8.83 -23.68
N PHE A 242 3.26 -9.40 -23.49
CA PHE A 242 3.50 -10.52 -22.57
C PHE A 242 3.25 -10.12 -21.12
N ARG A 243 3.77 -8.97 -20.69
CA ARG A 243 3.56 -8.45 -19.33
C ARG A 243 2.07 -8.22 -19.05
N ILE A 244 1.33 -7.61 -19.98
CA ILE A 244 -0.12 -7.42 -19.84
C ILE A 244 -0.85 -8.77 -19.71
N LYS A 245 -0.49 -9.77 -20.53
CA LYS A 245 -1.06 -11.13 -20.41
C LYS A 245 -0.80 -11.75 -19.04
N ARG A 246 0.42 -11.60 -18.50
CA ARG A 246 0.76 -12.11 -17.17
C ARG A 246 0.02 -11.39 -16.05
N LEU A 247 -0.04 -10.05 -16.09
CA LEU A 247 -0.82 -9.24 -15.15
C LEU A 247 -2.30 -9.60 -15.19
N ALA A 248 -2.90 -9.69 -16.38
CA ALA A 248 -4.30 -10.06 -16.57
C ALA A 248 -4.59 -11.50 -16.08
N SER A 249 -3.65 -12.43 -16.29
CA SER A 249 -3.76 -13.80 -15.79
C SER A 249 -3.64 -13.87 -14.26
N ALA A 250 -2.77 -13.07 -13.66
CA ALA A 250 -2.60 -13.00 -12.21
C ALA A 250 -3.80 -12.36 -11.49
N MET A 251 -4.63 -11.61 -12.23
CA MET A 251 -5.85 -10.95 -11.74
C MET A 251 -7.12 -11.49 -12.44
N SER A 252 -7.13 -12.79 -12.73
CA SER A 252 -8.22 -13.42 -13.49
C SER A 252 -9.57 -13.34 -12.78
N THR A 253 -9.56 -13.32 -11.44
CA THR A 253 -10.78 -13.21 -10.61
C THR A 253 -11.40 -11.83 -10.77
N GLU A 254 -10.60 -10.79 -10.56
CA GLU A 254 -10.98 -9.38 -10.69
C GLU A 254 -11.45 -9.09 -12.11
N ARG A 255 -10.78 -9.65 -13.12
CA ARG A 255 -11.22 -9.58 -14.53
C ARG A 255 -12.60 -10.20 -14.75
N GLY A 256 -12.82 -11.40 -14.23
CA GLY A 256 -14.12 -12.10 -14.33
C GLY A 256 -15.24 -11.34 -13.63
N ASP A 257 -14.98 -10.88 -12.40
CA ASP A 257 -15.91 -10.13 -11.58
C ASP A 257 -16.29 -8.79 -12.23
N THR A 258 -15.31 -8.11 -12.83
CA THR A 258 -15.54 -6.85 -13.58
C THR A 258 -16.52 -7.07 -14.72
N ARG A 259 -16.30 -8.11 -15.52
CA ARG A 259 -17.18 -8.43 -16.65
C ARG A 259 -18.61 -8.72 -16.18
N ILE A 260 -18.77 -9.58 -15.17
CA ILE A 260 -20.09 -9.92 -14.61
C ILE A 260 -20.78 -8.66 -14.08
N ASN A 261 -20.04 -7.78 -13.39
CA ASN A 261 -20.58 -6.53 -12.88
C ASN A 261 -21.04 -5.60 -14.01
N VAL A 262 -20.29 -5.49 -15.11
CA VAL A 262 -20.65 -4.68 -16.28
C VAL A 262 -21.88 -5.26 -16.99
N GLU A 263 -21.92 -6.57 -17.22
CA GLU A 263 -23.09 -7.25 -17.82
C GLU A 263 -24.35 -7.04 -16.97
N ARG A 264 -24.23 -7.18 -15.65
CA ARG A 264 -25.31 -6.92 -14.69
C ARG A 264 -25.75 -5.45 -14.74
N LYS A 265 -24.80 -4.50 -14.75
CA LYS A 265 -25.09 -3.05 -14.86
C LYS A 265 -25.80 -2.68 -16.16
N GLN A 266 -25.46 -3.33 -17.27
CA GLN A 266 -26.15 -3.13 -18.56
C GLN A 266 -27.58 -3.67 -18.58
N GLY A 267 -27.86 -4.73 -17.81
CA GLY A 267 -29.20 -5.30 -17.65
C GLY A 267 -30.10 -4.53 -16.68
N MET A 268 -29.54 -3.64 -15.85
CA MET A 268 -30.31 -2.89 -14.83
C MET A 268 -31.09 -1.72 -15.40
N THR A 269 -32.34 -1.60 -14.95
CA THR A 269 -33.17 -0.42 -15.16
C THR A 269 -32.64 0.79 -14.39
N GLU A 270 -33.06 2.00 -14.78
CA GLU A 270 -32.63 3.25 -14.11
C GLU A 270 -32.93 3.23 -12.60
N ARG A 271 -34.05 2.64 -12.21
CA ARG A 271 -34.46 2.51 -10.80
C ARG A 271 -33.54 1.59 -10.01
N GLU A 272 -33.09 0.49 -10.61
CA GLU A 272 -32.17 -0.46 -9.98
C GLU A 272 -30.77 0.14 -9.87
N ARG A 273 -30.31 0.87 -10.90
CA ARG A 273 -29.04 1.62 -10.84
C ARG A 273 -29.04 2.68 -9.73
N GLN A 274 -30.13 3.44 -9.57
CA GLN A 274 -30.25 4.41 -8.49
C GLN A 274 -30.24 3.74 -7.12
N GLN A 275 -30.94 2.62 -6.97
CA GLN A 275 -30.99 1.87 -5.71
C GLN A 275 -29.64 1.25 -5.32
N GLU A 276 -28.83 0.83 -6.30
CA GLU A 276 -27.45 0.43 -6.04
C GLU A 276 -26.57 1.58 -5.59
N LEU A 277 -26.72 2.75 -6.22
CA LEU A 277 -25.97 3.95 -5.85
C LEU A 277 -26.32 4.37 -4.42
N ASP A 278 -27.61 4.35 -4.07
CA ASP A 278 -28.10 4.64 -2.72
C ASP A 278 -27.64 3.57 -1.72
N ASN A 279 -27.61 2.29 -2.10
CA ASN A 279 -27.09 1.21 -1.27
C ASN A 279 -25.57 1.31 -1.07
N LEU A 280 -24.81 1.77 -2.09
CA LEU A 280 -23.37 1.96 -1.99
C LEU A 280 -23.04 3.15 -1.08
N MET A 281 -23.76 4.27 -1.25
CA MET A 281 -23.65 5.44 -0.37
C MET A 281 -24.07 5.10 1.06
N SER A 282 -25.16 4.36 1.25
CA SER A 282 -25.60 3.96 2.60
C SER A 282 -24.79 2.81 3.20
N MET A 283 -24.11 1.97 2.41
CA MET A 283 -23.13 1.01 2.93
C MET A 283 -21.86 1.70 3.41
N ALA A 284 -21.42 2.76 2.71
CA ALA A 284 -20.38 3.62 3.21
C ALA A 284 -20.81 4.25 4.54
N ASP A 285 -22.08 4.64 4.71
CA ASP A 285 -22.63 5.18 5.97
C ASP A 285 -22.93 4.10 7.04
N ARG A 286 -23.22 2.85 6.65
CA ARG A 286 -23.47 1.75 7.61
C ARG A 286 -22.20 1.11 8.14
N THR A 287 -21.13 1.08 7.36
CA THR A 287 -19.79 0.82 7.92
C THR A 287 -19.39 1.92 8.90
N GLN A 288 -19.84 3.17 8.70
CA GLN A 288 -19.68 4.26 9.66
C GLN A 288 -20.53 4.09 10.95
N GLN A 289 -21.71 3.44 10.89
CA GLN A 289 -22.59 3.23 12.06
C GLN A 289 -22.33 1.93 12.84
N ALA A 290 -21.88 0.86 12.19
CA ALA A 290 -21.65 -0.44 12.85
C ALA A 290 -20.40 -0.46 13.75
N ALA A 291 -19.60 0.62 13.75
CA ALA A 291 -18.48 0.84 14.67
C ALA A 291 -18.88 1.55 15.98
N ALA A 292 -20.17 1.88 16.18
CA ALA A 292 -20.67 2.29 17.48
C ALA A 292 -20.71 1.06 18.42
N PRO A 293 -20.16 1.13 19.64
CA PRO A 293 -20.32 0.05 20.61
C PRO A 293 -21.82 -0.13 20.90
N GLU A 294 -22.30 -1.38 20.97
CA GLU A 294 -23.53 -1.67 21.70
C GLU A 294 -23.37 -1.08 23.10
N GLU A 295 -24.28 -0.19 23.49
CA GLU A 295 -24.34 0.37 24.84
C GLU A 295 -24.43 -0.79 25.84
N ALA A 296 -23.28 -1.17 26.41
CA ALA A 296 -23.28 -1.93 27.65
C ALA A 296 -23.81 -0.96 28.70
N GLU A 297 -25.03 -1.23 29.18
CA GLU A 297 -25.56 -0.61 30.40
C GLU A 297 -24.53 -0.80 31.52
N GLY A 298 -23.76 0.25 31.79
CA GLY A 298 -22.78 0.31 32.86
C GLY A 298 -23.50 0.56 34.17
N ASP A 299 -23.47 -0.44 35.04
CA ASP A 299 -23.75 -0.29 36.46
C ASP A 299 -22.66 0.62 37.07
N ASP A 300 -23.12 1.73 37.64
CA ASP A 300 -22.34 2.77 38.31
C ASP A 300 -21.84 2.24 39.65
N GLU A 301 -20.53 2.08 39.85
CA GLU A 301 -19.92 2.08 41.19
C GLU A 301 -18.38 2.20 41.12
N GLY A 302 -17.84 3.28 41.70
CA GLY A 302 -16.49 3.25 42.28
C GLY A 302 -15.48 4.29 41.76
N GLU A 303 -15.50 5.47 42.37
CA GLU A 303 -14.44 6.48 42.31
C GLU A 303 -13.06 5.91 42.71
N GLU A 304 -11.98 6.34 42.03
CA GLU A 304 -10.77 6.84 42.72
C GLU A 304 -9.91 7.68 41.76
N ARG A 305 -10.03 9.00 41.88
CA ARG A 305 -9.10 9.95 41.25
C ARG A 305 -7.77 9.89 41.98
N ILE A 306 -6.72 9.47 41.29
CA ILE A 306 -5.34 9.52 41.79
C ILE A 306 -4.94 10.99 41.96
N TYR A 307 -4.93 11.43 43.22
CA TYR A 307 -4.40 12.70 43.68
C TYR A 307 -2.87 12.68 43.59
N ASN A 308 -2.26 13.60 42.83
CA ASN A 308 -0.82 13.81 42.82
C ASN A 308 -0.46 15.10 43.58
N PRO A 309 -0.06 15.03 44.86
CA PRO A 309 0.42 16.21 45.58
C PRO A 309 1.94 16.29 45.47
N SER A 310 2.46 17.34 44.84
CA SER A 310 3.61 18.10 45.36
C SER A 310 3.95 19.26 44.43
N SER A 311 3.31 20.40 44.70
CA SER A 311 3.89 21.71 44.42
C SER A 311 3.77 22.51 45.70
N PHE A 312 4.84 22.57 46.48
CA PHE A 312 5.09 23.64 47.46
C PHE A 312 6.60 23.70 47.78
N LEU A 313 7.13 24.92 47.59
CA LEU A 313 8.45 25.47 47.91
C LEU A 313 9.58 25.17 46.92
#